data_AF-A0A836BTM7-F1
#
_entry.id   AF-A0A836BTM7-F1
#
_cell.length_a   1.000
_cell.length_b   1.000
_cell.length_c   1.000
_cell.angle_alpha   90.00
_cell.angle_beta   90.00
_cell.angle_gamma   90.00
#
_symmetry.space_group_name_H-M   'P 1'
#
loop_
_entity.id
_entity.type
_entity.pdbx_description
1 polymer ?
#
loop_
_entity_poly.entity_id
_entity_poly.type
_entity_poly.pdbx_seq_one_letter_code
_entity_poly.pdbx_strand_id
1 'polypeptide(L)'
;MLKMFKKPDIKEQVRESQRELKKGTRDVDREIMALRREEEKLVKEIKAAAKAGNQPATRVLAKSLVRLRGQITKLQGSAAQLKGIGTTITTAAATANQAKAIASATKTMTAMQAAMDPAKINQTMQNFAKENARMDMVGEMMGDAMDDALDGDGVDEETDELVGAVLDEIGIDLATSMQAAPKQRQAGRAPAEAAGAGEDLDDDLVARLANLKAQ
;
A
#
# COMPACT_ATOMS: atom_id res chain seq x y z
N MET A 1 -40.14 -24.35 -18.21
CA MET A 1 -38.67 -24.34 -18.26
C MET A 1 -38.21 -23.62 -19.53
N LEU A 2 -38.01 -22.29 -19.51
CA LEU A 2 -37.33 -21.56 -20.60
C LEU A 2 -36.79 -20.22 -20.07
N LYS A 3 -35.69 -20.27 -19.31
CA LYS A 3 -34.94 -19.11 -18.80
C LYS A 3 -33.44 -19.31 -19.09
N MET A 4 -33.11 -19.63 -20.33
CA MET A 4 -31.74 -19.86 -20.75
C MET A 4 -31.61 -19.26 -22.15
N PHE A 5 -30.62 -18.39 -22.38
CA PHE A 5 -30.33 -17.65 -23.63
C PHE A 5 -30.93 -16.25 -23.83
N LYS A 6 -30.92 -15.38 -22.80
CA LYS A 6 -30.71 -13.94 -23.05
C LYS A 6 -29.25 -13.64 -22.73
N LYS A 7 -28.50 -13.08 -23.69
CA LYS A 7 -27.15 -12.54 -23.44
C LYS A 7 -27.26 -11.59 -22.23
N PRO A 8 -26.41 -11.71 -21.21
CA PRO A 8 -26.51 -10.90 -20.01
C PRO A 8 -26.52 -9.42 -20.40
N ASP A 9 -27.50 -8.68 -19.88
CA ASP A 9 -27.61 -7.24 -20.10
C ASP A 9 -26.28 -6.58 -19.71
N ILE A 10 -25.87 -5.50 -20.36
CA ILE A 10 -24.58 -4.84 -20.07
C ILE A 10 -24.49 -4.49 -18.57
N LYS A 11 -25.64 -4.22 -17.93
CA LYS A 11 -25.75 -4.01 -16.49
C LYS A 11 -25.44 -5.25 -15.65
N GLU A 12 -25.80 -6.44 -16.10
CA GLU A 12 -25.49 -7.69 -15.39
C GLU A 12 -24.00 -8.01 -15.49
N GLN A 13 -23.41 -7.87 -16.67
CA GLN A 13 -21.96 -8.07 -16.87
C GLN A 13 -21.13 -7.10 -16.02
N VAL A 14 -21.48 -5.81 -16.02
CA VAL A 14 -20.84 -4.80 -15.14
C VAL A 14 -20.94 -5.19 -13.67
N ARG A 15 -22.11 -5.65 -13.21
CA ARG A 15 -22.32 -6.04 -11.80
C ARG A 15 -21.52 -7.27 -11.42
N GLU A 16 -21.40 -8.23 -12.33
CA GLU A 16 -20.59 -9.44 -12.14
C GLU A 16 -19.11 -9.08 -12.04
N SER A 17 -18.57 -8.32 -13.00
CA SER A 17 -17.18 -7.86 -12.95
C SER A 17 -16.87 -7.03 -11.70
N GLN A 18 -17.80 -6.16 -11.26
CA GLN A 18 -17.64 -5.42 -10.00
C GLN A 18 -17.58 -6.33 -8.77
N ARG A 19 -18.34 -7.43 -8.75
CA ARG A 19 -18.32 -8.41 -7.64
C ARG A 19 -17.00 -9.17 -7.63
N GLU A 20 -16.52 -9.60 -8.79
CA GLU A 20 -15.25 -10.30 -8.93
C GLU A 20 -14.08 -9.41 -8.52
N LEU A 21 -14.03 -8.17 -8.99
CA LEU A 21 -13.00 -7.21 -8.61
C LEU A 21 -13.00 -6.93 -7.10
N LYS A 22 -14.17 -6.77 -6.48
CA LYS A 22 -14.28 -6.61 -5.02
C LYS A 22 -13.80 -7.84 -4.26
N LYS A 23 -14.06 -9.04 -4.79
CA LYS A 23 -13.56 -10.28 -4.20
C LYS A 23 -12.04 -10.35 -4.31
N GLY A 24 -11.49 -10.12 -5.50
CA GLY A 24 -10.04 -10.08 -5.74
C GLY A 24 -9.33 -9.06 -4.87
N THR A 25 -9.89 -7.85 -4.72
CA THR A 25 -9.32 -6.81 -3.83
C THR A 25 -9.24 -7.30 -2.39
N ARG A 26 -10.30 -7.94 -1.87
CA ARG A 26 -10.31 -8.47 -0.49
C ARG A 26 -9.35 -9.63 -0.30
N ASP A 27 -9.19 -10.47 -1.32
CA ASP A 27 -8.26 -11.60 -1.26
C ASP A 27 -6.82 -11.08 -1.22
N VAL A 28 -6.49 -10.05 -2.02
CA VAL A 28 -5.20 -9.34 -1.95
C VAL A 28 -5.00 -8.65 -0.60
N ASP A 29 -6.02 -7.97 -0.06
CA ASP A 29 -5.93 -7.32 1.25
C ASP A 29 -5.65 -8.33 2.38
N ARG A 30 -6.25 -9.54 2.31
CA ARG A 30 -5.95 -10.62 3.28
C ARG A 30 -4.51 -11.09 3.17
N GLU A 31 -3.99 -11.25 1.95
CA GLU A 31 -2.61 -11.64 1.72
C GLU A 31 -1.63 -10.61 2.27
N ILE A 32 -1.90 -9.31 2.04
CA ILE A 32 -1.12 -8.21 2.63
C ILE A 32 -1.08 -8.33 4.16
N MET A 33 -2.22 -8.63 4.80
CA MET A 33 -2.27 -8.80 6.25
C MET A 33 -1.52 -10.04 6.74
N ALA A 34 -1.49 -11.12 5.95
CA ALA A 34 -0.70 -12.30 6.27
C ALA A 34 0.81 -11.99 6.21
N LEU A 35 1.27 -11.35 5.14
CA LEU A 35 2.68 -10.97 4.96
C LEU A 35 3.14 -9.95 6.02
N ARG A 36 2.29 -9.02 6.45
CA ARG A 36 2.61 -8.11 7.56
C ARG A 36 2.85 -8.83 8.89
N ARG A 37 2.13 -9.92 9.16
CA ARG A 37 2.39 -10.75 10.35
C ARG A 37 3.69 -11.52 10.24
N GLU A 38 4.06 -11.94 9.02
CA GLU A 38 5.37 -12.55 8.76
C GLU A 38 6.49 -11.52 8.92
N GLU A 39 6.26 -10.28 8.48
CA GLU A 39 7.18 -9.16 8.66
C GLU A 39 7.49 -8.93 10.14
N GLU A 40 6.46 -8.86 10.99
CA GLU A 40 6.62 -8.72 12.43
C GLU A 40 7.43 -9.86 13.07
N LYS A 41 7.26 -11.10 12.58
CA LYS A 41 8.04 -12.24 13.06
C LYS A 41 9.50 -12.13 12.63
N LEU A 42 9.74 -11.80 11.36
CA LEU A 42 11.07 -11.66 10.80
C LEU A 42 11.86 -10.53 11.49
N VAL A 43 11.20 -9.41 11.82
CA VAL A 43 11.81 -8.32 12.61
C VAL A 43 12.24 -8.80 14.00
N LYS A 44 11.44 -9.65 14.67
CA LYS A 44 11.82 -10.23 15.97
C LYS A 44 13.02 -11.16 15.86
N GLU A 45 13.07 -11.96 14.80
CA GLU A 45 14.20 -12.85 14.52
C GLU A 45 15.48 -12.07 14.20
N ILE A 46 15.40 -10.99 13.41
CA ILE A 46 16.52 -10.08 13.14
C ILE A 46 17.02 -9.45 14.44
N LYS A 47 16.12 -8.95 15.30
CA LYS A 47 16.48 -8.38 16.62
C LYS A 47 17.18 -9.43 17.50
N ALA A 48 16.76 -10.69 17.47
CA ALA A 48 17.39 -11.77 18.23
C ALA A 48 18.78 -12.14 17.68
N ALA A 49 18.91 -12.29 16.35
CA ALA A 49 20.17 -12.59 15.69
C ALA A 49 21.22 -11.48 15.87
N ALA A 50 20.79 -10.22 15.81
CA ALA A 50 21.64 -9.06 16.05
C ALA A 50 22.16 -9.02 17.49
N LYS A 51 21.30 -9.28 18.49
CA LYS A 51 21.69 -9.37 19.90
C LYS A 51 22.66 -10.52 20.18
N ALA A 52 22.53 -11.63 19.46
CA ALA A 52 23.45 -12.76 19.54
C ALA A 52 24.79 -12.51 18.84
N GLY A 53 24.99 -11.36 18.18
CA GLY A 53 26.21 -11.03 17.45
C GLY A 53 26.40 -11.82 16.14
N ASN A 54 25.37 -12.54 15.68
CA ASN A 54 25.45 -13.33 14.45
C ASN A 54 25.20 -12.45 13.22
N GLN A 55 26.24 -11.72 12.81
CA GLN A 55 26.19 -10.81 11.67
C GLN A 55 25.80 -11.49 10.34
N PRO A 56 26.33 -12.69 9.98
CA PRO A 56 25.91 -13.39 8.77
C PRO A 56 24.42 -13.72 8.74
N ALA A 57 23.88 -14.26 9.83
CA ALA A 57 22.45 -14.58 9.91
C ALA A 57 21.58 -13.32 9.88
N THR A 58 22.00 -12.26 10.57
CA THR A 58 21.31 -10.97 10.59
C THR A 58 21.20 -10.37 9.19
N ARG A 59 22.28 -10.43 8.38
CA ARG A 59 22.28 -9.92 7.01
C ARG A 59 21.36 -10.71 6.08
N VAL A 60 21.31 -12.04 6.20
CA VAL A 60 20.41 -12.89 5.41
C VAL A 60 18.94 -12.65 5.76
N LEU A 61 18.63 -12.54 7.06
CA LEU A 61 17.27 -12.23 7.52
C LEU A 61 16.85 -10.82 7.10
N ALA A 62 17.75 -9.84 7.15
CA ALA A 62 17.47 -8.49 6.67
C ALA A 62 17.20 -8.43 5.16
N LYS A 63 17.94 -9.19 4.33
CA LYS A 63 17.63 -9.35 2.90
C LYS A 63 16.23 -9.93 2.67
N SER A 64 15.86 -10.91 3.49
CA SER A 64 14.51 -11.51 3.45
C SER A 64 13.43 -10.49 3.82
N LEU A 65 13.73 -9.57 4.76
CA LEU A 65 12.82 -8.49 5.17
C LEU A 65 12.59 -7.47 4.06
N VAL A 66 13.67 -7.04 3.38
CA VAL A 66 13.56 -6.14 2.21
C VAL A 66 12.70 -6.79 1.12
N ARG A 67 12.94 -8.08 0.83
CA ARG A 67 12.14 -8.82 -0.16
C ARG A 67 10.66 -8.88 0.22
N LEU A 68 10.36 -9.16 1.50
CA LEU A 68 8.99 -9.24 2.01
C LEU A 68 8.28 -7.88 1.96
N ARG A 69 8.96 -6.79 2.35
CA ARG A 69 8.46 -5.42 2.22
C ARG A 69 8.15 -5.08 0.76
N GLY A 70 9.05 -5.44 -0.17
CA GLY A 70 8.82 -5.28 -1.60
C GLY A 70 7.59 -6.04 -2.12
N GLN A 71 7.37 -7.27 -1.64
CA GLN A 71 6.16 -8.05 -1.97
C GLN A 71 4.89 -7.39 -1.44
N ILE A 72 4.91 -6.87 -0.21
CA ILE A 72 3.79 -6.11 0.38
C ILE A 72 3.48 -4.87 -0.48
N THR A 73 4.49 -4.07 -0.83
CA THR A 73 4.32 -2.89 -1.69
C THR A 73 3.75 -3.26 -3.06
N LYS A 74 4.24 -4.34 -3.68
CA LYS A 74 3.71 -4.83 -4.96
C LYS A 74 2.22 -5.21 -4.85
N LEU A 75 1.84 -5.93 -3.80
CA LEU A 75 0.43 -6.30 -3.58
C LEU A 75 -0.45 -5.08 -3.28
N GLN A 76 0.05 -4.08 -2.55
CA GLN A 76 -0.65 -2.81 -2.35
C GLN A 76 -0.87 -2.07 -3.67
N GLY A 77 0.13 -2.07 -4.56
CA GLY A 77 0.01 -1.56 -5.92
C GLY A 77 -1.08 -2.30 -6.71
N SER A 78 -1.07 -3.64 -6.67
CA SER A 78 -2.10 -4.46 -7.32
C SER A 78 -3.51 -4.23 -6.75
N ALA A 79 -3.65 -4.07 -5.43
CA ALA A 79 -4.92 -3.72 -4.80
C ALA A 79 -5.43 -2.35 -5.27
N ALA A 80 -4.54 -1.36 -5.38
CA ALA A 80 -4.86 -0.04 -5.90
C ALA A 80 -5.29 -0.10 -7.37
N GLN A 81 -4.59 -0.88 -8.20
CA GLN A 81 -4.95 -1.11 -9.61
C GLN A 81 -6.33 -1.76 -9.74
N LEU A 82 -6.64 -2.81 -8.97
CA LEU A 82 -7.97 -3.46 -8.97
C LEU A 82 -9.08 -2.48 -8.58
N LYS A 83 -8.83 -1.62 -7.58
CA LYS A 83 -9.76 -0.56 -7.17
C LYS A 83 -9.94 0.50 -8.28
N GLY A 84 -8.86 0.84 -8.98
CA GLY A 84 -8.87 1.71 -10.16
C GLY A 84 -9.76 1.15 -11.27
N ILE A 85 -9.53 -0.12 -11.66
CA ILE A 85 -10.34 -0.82 -12.67
C ILE A 85 -11.82 -0.86 -12.25
N GLY A 86 -12.12 -1.13 -10.98
CA GLY A 86 -13.49 -1.10 -10.47
C GLY A 86 -14.16 0.26 -10.61
N THR A 87 -13.40 1.35 -10.46
CA THR A 87 -13.87 2.72 -10.68
C THR A 87 -14.12 2.97 -12.17
N THR A 88 -13.19 2.57 -13.04
CA THR A 88 -13.34 2.66 -14.51
C THR A 88 -14.57 1.92 -15.01
N ILE A 89 -14.84 0.70 -14.51
CA ILE A 89 -16.06 -0.07 -14.85
C ILE A 89 -17.32 0.67 -14.40
N THR A 90 -17.29 1.29 -13.21
CA THR A 90 -18.42 2.08 -12.69
C THR A 90 -18.70 3.29 -13.58
N THR A 91 -17.65 4.01 -14.00
CA THR A 91 -17.75 5.14 -14.93
C THR A 91 -18.27 4.69 -16.29
N ALA A 92 -17.72 3.61 -16.87
CA ALA A 92 -18.17 3.06 -18.14
C ALA A 92 -19.65 2.66 -18.12
N ALA A 93 -20.11 2.09 -17.00
CA ALA A 93 -21.52 1.75 -16.82
C ALA A 93 -22.43 2.99 -16.74
N ALA A 94 -21.98 4.08 -16.11
CA ALA A 94 -22.69 5.35 -16.09
C ALA A 94 -22.79 5.95 -17.51
N THR A 95 -21.68 5.99 -18.25
CA THR A 95 -21.63 6.45 -19.64
C THR A 95 -22.54 5.63 -20.54
N ALA A 96 -22.55 4.30 -20.41
CA ALA A 96 -23.45 3.43 -21.19
C ALA A 96 -24.94 3.71 -20.89
N ASN A 97 -25.29 3.97 -19.63
CA ASN A 97 -26.66 4.35 -19.26
C ASN A 97 -27.05 5.73 -19.83
N GLN A 98 -26.13 6.70 -19.80
CA GLN A 98 -26.34 8.02 -20.40
C GLN A 98 -26.52 7.92 -21.92
N ALA A 99 -25.67 7.14 -22.60
CA ALA A 99 -25.80 6.88 -24.05
C ALA A 99 -27.15 6.23 -24.38
N LYS A 100 -27.62 5.28 -23.57
CA LYS A 100 -28.95 4.67 -23.75
C LYS A 100 -30.09 5.67 -23.55
N ALA A 101 -29.97 6.58 -22.58
CA ALA A 101 -30.95 7.65 -22.34
C ALA A 101 -30.97 8.64 -23.52
N ILE A 102 -29.80 9.05 -24.00
CA ILE A 102 -29.65 9.91 -25.18
C ILE A 102 -30.25 9.22 -26.41
N ALA A 103 -29.94 7.95 -26.66
CA ALA A 103 -30.51 7.21 -27.80
C ALA A 103 -32.05 7.14 -27.75
N SER A 104 -32.63 6.98 -26.56
CA SER A 104 -34.09 7.00 -26.37
C SER A 104 -34.68 8.41 -26.57
N ALA A 105 -34.02 9.43 -26.05
CA ALA A 105 -34.41 10.83 -26.23
C ALA A 105 -34.33 11.22 -27.70
N THR A 106 -33.23 10.90 -28.39
CA THR A 106 -33.05 11.10 -29.83
C THR A 106 -34.10 10.34 -30.63
N LYS A 107 -34.41 9.08 -30.31
CA LYS A 107 -35.49 8.34 -30.99
C LYS A 107 -36.84 9.05 -30.84
N THR A 108 -37.13 9.60 -29.66
CA THR A 108 -38.36 10.37 -29.39
C THR A 108 -38.34 11.71 -30.11
N MET A 109 -37.19 12.40 -30.13
CA MET A 109 -36.99 13.64 -30.88
C MET A 109 -37.09 13.41 -32.37
N THR A 110 -36.53 12.34 -32.94
CA THR A 110 -36.67 11.98 -34.36
C THR A 110 -38.12 11.64 -34.69
N ALA A 111 -38.84 10.95 -33.80
CA ALA A 111 -40.27 10.70 -33.98
C ALA A 111 -41.10 12.00 -33.92
N MET A 112 -40.73 12.94 -33.04
CA MET A 112 -41.34 14.27 -32.93
C MET A 112 -40.95 15.19 -34.10
N GLN A 113 -39.73 15.03 -34.61
CA GLN A 113 -39.17 15.74 -35.76
C GLN A 113 -39.71 15.18 -37.09
N ALA A 114 -40.08 13.90 -37.17
CA ALA A 114 -40.88 13.40 -38.28
C ALA A 114 -42.26 14.08 -38.35
N ALA A 115 -42.71 14.69 -37.25
CA ALA A 115 -43.90 15.54 -37.17
C ALA A 115 -43.59 17.06 -37.26
N MET A 116 -42.34 17.49 -37.47
CA MET A 116 -41.96 18.91 -37.56
C MET A 116 -40.84 19.20 -38.58
N ASP A 117 -40.94 20.36 -39.24
CA ASP A 117 -40.16 20.87 -40.39
C ASP A 117 -38.69 20.37 -40.61
N PRO A 118 -38.36 19.80 -41.79
CA PRO A 118 -37.04 19.21 -42.12
C PRO A 118 -35.83 20.18 -42.14
N ALA A 119 -36.01 21.51 -42.16
CA ALA A 119 -34.90 22.45 -42.27
C ALA A 119 -33.96 22.50 -41.05
N LYS A 120 -34.44 22.20 -39.83
CA LYS A 120 -33.65 22.27 -38.58
C LYS A 120 -32.79 21.04 -38.29
N ILE A 121 -33.06 19.91 -38.96
CA ILE A 121 -32.36 18.63 -38.74
C ILE A 121 -30.94 18.68 -39.30
N ASN A 122 -30.77 19.29 -40.48
CA ASN A 122 -29.47 19.36 -41.15
C ASN A 122 -28.42 20.13 -40.33
N GLN A 123 -28.84 21.18 -39.63
CA GLN A 123 -27.94 21.98 -38.79
C GLN A 123 -27.51 21.22 -37.51
N THR A 124 -28.42 20.43 -36.93
CA THR A 124 -28.14 19.66 -35.70
C THR A 124 -27.22 18.47 -35.98
N MET A 125 -27.38 17.81 -37.13
CA MET A 125 -26.51 16.73 -37.59
C MET A 125 -25.06 17.21 -37.83
N GLN A 126 -24.88 18.40 -38.43
CA GLN A 126 -23.56 18.98 -38.65
C GLN A 126 -22.85 19.36 -37.33
N ASN A 127 -23.60 19.84 -36.34
CA ASN A 127 -23.04 20.18 -35.03
C ASN A 127 -22.66 18.93 -34.23
N PHE A 128 -23.46 17.86 -34.29
CA PHE A 128 -23.15 16.59 -33.60
C PHE A 128 -21.91 15.90 -34.19
N ALA A 129 -21.74 15.92 -35.51
CA ALA A 129 -20.55 15.36 -36.16
C ALA A 129 -19.27 16.11 -35.77
N LYS A 130 -19.34 17.43 -35.60
CA LYS A 130 -18.21 18.25 -35.12
C LYS A 130 -17.84 17.96 -33.67
N GLU A 131 -18.83 17.74 -32.80
CA GLU A 131 -18.60 17.50 -31.37
C GLU A 131 -17.99 16.11 -31.12
N ASN A 132 -18.44 15.07 -31.84
CA ASN A 132 -17.89 13.72 -31.72
C ASN A 132 -16.43 13.63 -32.19
N ALA A 133 -16.08 14.28 -33.31
CA ALA A 133 -14.71 14.33 -33.80
C ALA A 133 -13.74 15.05 -32.83
N ARG A 134 -14.26 15.94 -31.98
CA ARG A 134 -13.49 16.63 -30.94
C ARG A 134 -13.18 15.73 -29.75
N MET A 135 -13.99 14.69 -29.52
CA MET A 135 -13.84 13.77 -28.39
C MET A 135 -12.79 12.68 -28.67
N ASP A 136 -12.71 12.17 -29.91
CA ASP A 136 -11.67 11.19 -30.30
C ASP A 136 -10.25 11.79 -30.23
N MET A 137 -10.10 13.07 -30.55
CA MET A 137 -8.81 13.78 -30.53
C MET A 137 -8.24 13.97 -29.10
N VAL A 138 -9.09 14.01 -28.07
CA VAL A 138 -8.65 14.11 -26.66
C VAL A 138 -8.22 12.75 -26.11
N GLY A 139 -8.74 11.64 -26.66
CA GLY A 139 -8.35 10.29 -26.29
C GLY A 139 -6.92 9.94 -26.71
N GLU A 140 -6.51 10.36 -27.91
CA GLU A 140 -5.17 10.10 -28.44
C GLU A 140 -4.07 10.92 -27.73
N MET A 141 -4.33 12.18 -27.36
CA MET A 141 -3.36 12.99 -26.59
C MET A 141 -3.18 12.53 -25.12
N MET A 142 -4.15 11.81 -24.55
CA MET A 142 -4.06 11.32 -23.16
C MET A 142 -3.33 9.97 -23.06
N GLY A 143 -3.27 9.19 -24.15
CA GLY A 143 -2.52 7.93 -24.22
C GLY A 143 -1.01 8.14 -24.30
N ASP A 144 -0.55 9.05 -25.17
CA ASP A 144 0.88 9.31 -25.40
C ASP A 144 1.58 9.96 -24.20
N ALA A 145 0.86 10.70 -23.35
CA ALA A 145 1.43 11.31 -22.14
C ALA A 145 1.59 10.34 -20.96
N MET A 146 1.00 9.14 -21.04
CA MET A 146 0.98 8.16 -19.94
C MET A 146 1.99 7.02 -20.16
N ASP A 147 2.41 6.76 -21.41
CA ASP A 147 3.38 5.72 -21.78
C ASP A 147 4.84 6.17 -21.55
N ASP A 148 5.12 7.47 -21.60
CA ASP A 148 6.47 8.06 -21.40
C ASP A 148 6.93 8.12 -19.92
N ALA A 149 6.07 7.74 -18.97
CA ALA A 149 6.31 7.90 -17.53
C ALA A 149 6.64 6.60 -16.77
N LEU A 150 6.68 5.45 -17.43
CA LEU A 150 6.75 4.13 -16.79
C LEU A 150 8.05 3.35 -17.05
N ASP A 151 8.98 3.90 -17.84
CA ASP A 151 10.11 3.15 -18.42
C ASP A 151 11.45 3.38 -17.71
N GLY A 152 11.44 3.34 -16.37
CA GLY A 152 12.66 3.46 -15.58
C GLY A 152 12.55 2.84 -14.21
N ASP A 153 13.17 1.67 -14.01
CA ASP A 153 14.21 1.55 -12.98
C ASP A 153 14.93 0.19 -13.04
N GLY A 154 16.26 0.27 -13.11
CA GLY A 154 17.18 -0.85 -12.92
C GLY A 154 17.64 -0.88 -11.48
N VAL A 155 17.31 -1.96 -10.76
CA VAL A 155 17.55 -2.09 -9.32
C VAL A 155 18.21 -3.44 -9.05
N ASP A 156 19.54 -3.47 -9.01
CA ASP A 156 20.28 -4.63 -8.48
C ASP A 156 21.45 -4.23 -7.55
N GLU A 157 21.99 -3.01 -7.62
CA GLU A 157 23.05 -2.54 -6.71
C GLU A 157 22.54 -1.94 -5.38
N GLU A 158 21.27 -1.50 -5.29
CA GLU A 158 20.66 -0.91 -4.09
C GLU A 158 20.45 -1.89 -2.92
N THR A 159 20.51 -3.21 -3.17
CA THR A 159 20.04 -4.21 -2.19
C THR A 159 20.85 -4.22 -0.89
N ASP A 160 22.15 -3.93 -0.93
CA ASP A 160 22.97 -3.92 0.29
C ASP A 160 22.85 -2.61 1.09
N GLU A 161 22.64 -1.46 0.43
CA GLU A 161 22.33 -0.19 1.10
C GLU A 161 20.94 -0.24 1.76
N LEU A 162 19.95 -0.81 1.08
CA LEU A 162 18.62 -1.05 1.62
C LEU A 162 18.65 -1.95 2.86
N VAL A 163 19.52 -2.98 2.87
CA VAL A 163 19.71 -3.83 4.05
C VAL A 163 20.28 -3.04 5.22
N GLY A 164 21.27 -2.18 4.99
CA GLY A 164 21.83 -1.28 6.01
C GLY A 164 20.78 -0.36 6.59
N ALA A 165 20.03 0.33 5.73
CA ALA A 165 18.96 1.25 6.12
C ALA A 165 17.87 0.57 6.97
N VAL A 166 17.47 -0.67 6.63
CA VAL A 166 16.47 -1.43 7.41
C VAL A 166 17.03 -1.87 8.77
N LEU A 167 18.32 -2.24 8.85
CA LEU A 167 18.95 -2.57 10.13
C LEU A 167 19.05 -1.34 11.05
N ASP A 168 19.35 -0.17 10.49
CA ASP A 168 19.37 1.10 11.22
C ASP A 168 17.97 1.50 11.70
N GLU A 169 16.94 1.38 10.85
CA GLU A 169 15.53 1.60 11.23
C GLU A 169 15.14 0.73 12.44
N ILE A 170 15.47 -0.56 12.40
CA ILE A 170 15.22 -1.51 13.49
C ILE A 170 16.03 -1.14 14.75
N GLY A 171 17.27 -0.68 14.58
CA GLY A 171 18.14 -0.23 15.67
C GLY A 171 17.61 1.03 16.37
N ILE A 172 17.09 1.99 15.61
CA ILE A 172 16.48 3.22 16.12
C ILE A 172 15.16 2.91 16.84
N ASP A 173 14.31 2.03 16.30
CA ASP A 173 13.08 1.58 16.97
C ASP A 173 13.38 0.89 18.32
N LEU A 174 14.44 0.08 18.37
CA LEU A 174 14.90 -0.53 19.63
C LEU A 174 15.39 0.53 20.63
N ALA A 175 16.21 1.49 20.20
CA ALA A 175 16.66 2.58 21.07
C ALA A 175 15.50 3.43 21.60
N THR A 176 14.53 3.75 20.72
CA THR A 176 13.34 4.54 21.06
C THR A 176 12.43 3.82 22.05
N SER A 177 12.18 2.52 21.84
CA SER A 177 11.39 1.71 22.78
C SER A 177 12.07 1.51 24.13
N MET A 178 13.41 1.45 24.18
CA MET A 178 14.18 1.42 25.42
C MET A 178 14.21 2.76 26.16
N GLN A 179 14.13 3.88 25.43
CA GLN A 179 14.10 5.23 26.00
C GLN A 179 12.69 5.63 26.48
N ALA A 180 11.64 5.11 25.82
CA ALA A 180 10.23 5.30 26.17
C ALA A 180 9.75 4.36 27.30
N ALA A 181 10.44 3.26 27.57
CA ALA A 181 10.17 2.45 28.76
C ALA A 181 10.49 3.29 30.01
N PRO A 182 9.51 3.57 30.90
CA PRO A 182 9.80 4.29 32.12
C PRO A 182 10.82 3.47 32.89
N LYS A 183 11.97 4.08 33.20
CA LYS A 183 12.84 3.57 34.26
C LYS A 183 12.00 3.58 35.52
N GLN A 184 11.31 2.47 35.79
CA GLN A 184 10.68 2.20 37.07
C GLN A 184 11.83 2.21 38.07
N ARG A 185 12.10 3.39 38.63
CA ARG A 185 12.82 3.53 39.88
C ARG A 185 12.08 2.61 40.83
N GLN A 186 12.70 1.48 41.18
CA GLN A 186 12.25 0.67 42.30
C GLN A 186 12.34 1.57 43.53
N ALA A 187 11.23 2.22 43.85
CA ALA A 187 11.03 2.93 45.09
C ALA A 187 9.99 2.15 45.89
N GLY A 188 10.43 1.58 47.01
CA GLY A 188 9.55 1.15 48.08
C GLY A 188 9.39 -0.36 48.26
N ARG A 189 10.43 -1.03 48.76
CA ARG A 189 10.23 -1.99 49.85
C ARG A 189 11.27 -1.72 50.93
N ALA A 190 10.81 -1.21 52.06
CA ALA A 190 11.58 -1.00 53.27
C ALA A 190 12.14 -2.34 53.80
N PRO A 191 13.25 -2.31 54.55
CA PRO A 191 14.11 -3.46 54.78
C PRO A 191 13.55 -4.37 55.88
N ALA A 192 13.67 -5.68 55.68
CA ALA A 192 13.68 -6.65 56.76
C ALA A 192 15.11 -7.20 56.85
N GLU A 193 15.68 -7.13 58.04
CA GLU A 193 17.04 -7.50 58.41
C GLU A 193 17.46 -8.87 57.86
N ALA A 194 18.64 -8.91 57.25
CA ALA A 194 19.50 -10.09 57.18
C ALA A 194 20.96 -9.63 57.10
N ALA A 195 21.57 -9.58 58.28
CA ALA A 195 22.99 -9.67 58.63
C ALA A 195 24.07 -9.68 57.51
N GLY A 196 25.01 -8.73 57.63
CA GLY A 196 26.45 -9.01 57.59
C GLY A 196 27.21 -8.69 56.29
N ALA A 197 28.28 -7.90 56.42
CA ALA A 197 29.34 -7.57 55.46
C ALA A 197 29.05 -6.41 54.49
N GLY A 198 29.50 -5.20 54.84
CA GLY A 198 29.42 -4.05 53.94
C GLY A 198 30.24 -2.80 54.31
N GLU A 199 30.95 -2.75 55.44
CA GLU A 199 31.65 -1.52 55.87
C GLU A 199 33.14 -1.45 55.48
N ASP A 200 33.77 -2.53 55.00
CA ASP A 200 35.23 -2.54 54.75
C ASP A 200 35.65 -2.21 53.29
N LEU A 201 34.71 -2.10 52.35
CA LEU A 201 35.03 -1.94 50.92
C LEU A 201 35.32 -0.49 50.52
N ASP A 202 34.69 0.48 51.19
CA ASP A 202 34.84 1.89 50.87
C ASP A 202 36.16 2.45 51.41
N ASP A 203 36.60 2.01 52.58
CA ASP A 203 37.89 2.42 53.17
C ASP A 203 39.09 1.87 52.39
N ASP A 204 39.01 0.64 51.86
CA ASP A 204 40.09 0.03 51.06
C ASP A 204 40.21 0.69 49.66
N LEU A 205 39.10 1.19 49.11
CA LEU A 205 39.09 1.98 47.87
C LEU A 205 39.64 3.39 48.08
N VAL A 206 39.32 4.04 49.20
CA VAL A 206 39.84 5.36 49.56
C VAL A 206 41.36 5.31 49.83
N ALA A 207 41.84 4.26 50.49
CA ALA A 207 43.27 4.04 50.71
C ALA A 207 44.05 3.81 49.40
N ARG A 208 43.49 3.05 48.45
CA ARG A 208 44.10 2.83 47.13
C ARG A 208 44.14 4.10 46.28
N LEU A 209 43.14 4.97 46.39
CA LEU A 209 43.08 6.23 45.66
C LEU A 209 44.09 7.27 46.23
N ALA A 210 44.34 7.24 47.54
CA ALA A 210 45.35 8.08 48.18
C ALA A 210 46.78 7.70 47.75
N ASN A 211 47.10 6.41 47.67
CA ASN A 211 48.42 5.93 47.23
C ASN A 211 48.72 6.24 45.76
N LEU A 212 47.69 6.36 44.91
CA LEU A 212 47.84 6.66 43.48
C LEU A 212 48.04 8.17 43.21
N LYS A 213 47.65 9.03 44.16
CA LYS A 213 47.88 10.50 44.10
C LYS A 213 49.22 10.94 44.69
N ALA A 214 49.96 10.01 45.30
CA ALA A 214 51.24 10.29 45.96
C ALA A 214 52.47 9.79 45.16
N GLN A 215 52.27 9.32 43.93
CA GLN A 215 53.32 9.05 42.94
C GLN A 215 53.41 10.17 41.91
#